data_AF-M7NMF6-F1
#
_entry.id   AF-M7NMF6-F1
#
_cell.length_a   1.000
_cell.length_b   1.000
_cell.length_c   1.000
_cell.angle_alpha   90.00
_cell.angle_beta   90.00
_cell.angle_gamma   90.00
#
_symmetry.space_group_name_H-M   'P 1'
#
loop_
_entity.id
_entity.type
_entity.pdbx_description
1 polymer ?
#
loop_
_entity_poly.entity_id
_entity_poly.type
_entity_poly.pdbx_seq_one_letter_code
_entity_poly.pdbx_strand_id
1 'polypeptide(L)'
;MGDCQSLGDCDDKRIVRLYEYLDGALSLQDLTEVKAHLEHCAECTEEYDLECIIRSVVRRSCQENAPETLKSKIITRISEIRVESGHA
;
A
#
# COMPACT_ATOMS: atom_id res chain seq x y z
N MET A 1 19.17 -3.17 19.83
CA MET A 1 19.07 -1.70 19.80
C MET A 1 19.01 -1.33 18.34
N GLY A 2 17.80 -1.21 17.80
CA GLY A 2 17.54 -0.73 16.45
C GLY A 2 17.15 0.74 16.56
N ASP A 3 17.78 1.57 15.76
CA ASP A 3 17.82 3.03 15.89
C ASP A 3 16.48 3.61 15.42
N CYS A 4 15.46 3.60 16.30
CA CYS A 4 14.18 4.24 16.00
C CYS A 4 14.24 5.77 16.12
N GLN A 5 15.37 6.33 16.56
CA GLN A 5 15.52 7.76 16.81
C GLN A 5 16.92 8.24 16.48
N SER A 6 17.01 9.17 15.52
CA SER A 6 17.88 10.31 15.74
C SER A 6 17.11 11.58 15.35
N LEU A 7 16.70 12.28 16.42
CA LEU A 7 16.22 13.67 16.51
C LEU A 7 14.85 14.01 15.90
N GLY A 8 13.83 14.07 16.75
CA GLY A 8 13.12 15.32 17.08
C GLY A 8 12.42 16.16 15.99
N ASP A 9 12.38 15.69 14.74
CA ASP A 9 11.69 16.30 13.58
C ASP A 9 11.44 15.23 12.49
N CYS A 10 11.17 13.99 12.90
CA CYS A 10 11.21 12.80 12.03
C CYS A 10 10.03 11.83 12.19
N ASP A 11 8.98 12.20 12.91
CA ASP A 11 7.74 11.42 12.99
C ASP A 11 7.03 11.38 11.62
N ASP A 12 6.97 12.54 10.96
CA ASP A 12 6.32 12.71 9.66
C ASP A 12 6.92 11.84 8.55
N LYS A 13 8.26 11.72 8.47
CA LYS A 13 8.91 10.93 7.42
C LYS A 13 8.70 9.43 7.59
N ARG A 14 8.66 8.95 8.84
CA ARG A 14 8.38 7.55 9.18
C ARG A 14 6.96 7.21 8.76
N ILE A 15 6.01 8.05 9.16
CA ILE A 15 4.59 7.89 8.85
C ILE A 15 4.35 8.00 7.33
N VAL A 16 4.99 8.95 6.64
CA VAL A 16 4.89 9.07 5.18
C VAL A 16 5.36 7.80 4.48
N ARG A 17 6.51 7.24 4.86
CA ARG A 17 6.98 5.97 4.28
C ARG A 17 6.06 4.79 4.57
N LEU A 18 5.43 4.78 5.75
CA LEU A 18 4.43 3.78 6.10
C LEU A 18 3.19 3.89 5.19
N TYR A 19 2.72 5.10 4.92
CA TYR A 19 1.64 5.35 3.96
C TYR A 19 2.04 4.96 2.53
N GLU A 20 3.22 5.35 2.06
CA GLU A 20 3.72 4.96 0.74
C GLU A 20 3.82 3.43 0.60
N TYR A 21 4.25 2.73 1.65
CA TYR A 21 4.26 1.27 1.72
C TYR A 21 2.85 0.69 1.63
N LEU A 22 1.91 1.26 2.39
CA LEU A 22 0.50 0.87 2.42
C LEU A 22 -0.24 1.11 1.10
N ASP A 23 0.11 2.16 0.36
CA ASP A 23 -0.44 2.47 -0.97
C ASP A 23 0.31 1.79 -2.12
N GLY A 24 1.44 1.12 -1.83
CA GLY A 24 2.26 0.46 -2.84
C GLY A 24 3.00 1.44 -3.76
N ALA A 25 3.23 2.67 -3.29
CA ALA A 25 3.91 3.74 -4.02
C ALA A 25 5.44 3.71 -3.87
N LEU A 26 5.97 2.74 -3.13
CA LEU A 26 7.42 2.58 -2.91
C LEU A 26 8.12 1.85 -4.07
N SER A 27 9.40 2.18 -4.25
CA SER A 27 10.29 1.39 -5.10
C SER A 27 10.56 0.01 -4.49
N LEU A 28 11.05 -0.95 -5.29
CA LEU A 28 11.38 -2.30 -4.79
C LEU A 28 12.44 -2.28 -3.68
N GLN A 29 13.35 -1.31 -3.74
CA GLN A 29 14.40 -1.13 -2.74
C GLN A 29 13.80 -0.64 -1.43
N ASP A 30 13.03 0.45 -1.47
CA ASP A 30 12.37 1.03 -0.29
C ASP A 30 11.38 0.04 0.36
N LEU A 31 10.68 -0.77 -0.44
CA LEU A 31 9.77 -1.80 0.08
C LEU A 31 10.51 -2.81 0.96
N THR A 32 11.70 -3.24 0.52
CA THR A 32 12.53 -4.19 1.27
C THR A 32 13.04 -3.57 2.56
N GLU A 33 13.45 -2.30 2.52
CA GLU A 33 13.93 -1.56 3.70
C GLU A 33 12.81 -1.35 4.73
N VAL A 34 11.64 -0.91 4.31
CA VAL A 34 10.48 -0.72 5.20
C VAL A 34 10.04 -2.06 5.79
N LYS A 35 10.00 -3.12 4.99
CA LYS A 35 9.65 -4.47 5.48
C LYS A 35 10.64 -4.95 6.54
N ALA A 36 11.94 -4.84 6.27
CA ALA A 36 12.97 -5.22 7.24
C ALA A 36 12.84 -4.38 8.53
N HIS A 37 12.49 -3.10 8.42
CA HIS A 37 12.26 -2.26 9.59
C HIS A 37 11.06 -2.72 10.42
N LEU A 38 9.93 -3.05 9.79
CA LEU A 38 8.76 -3.59 10.48
C LEU A 38 9.09 -4.90 11.22
N GLU A 39 9.92 -5.77 10.65
CA GLU A 39 10.33 -7.02 11.30
C GLU A 39 11.19 -6.81 12.57
N HIS A 40 11.86 -5.67 12.69
CA HIS A 40 12.79 -5.38 13.80
C HIS A 40 12.27 -4.31 14.77
N CYS A 41 11.15 -3.63 14.45
CA CYS A 41 10.60 -2.53 15.22
C CYS A 41 9.14 -2.79 15.61
N ALA A 42 8.90 -3.07 16.90
CA ALA A 42 7.56 -3.32 17.43
C ALA A 42 6.65 -2.08 17.32
N GLU A 43 7.17 -0.89 17.66
CA GLU A 43 6.42 0.37 17.60
C GLU A 43 5.87 0.65 16.19
N CYS A 44 6.71 0.48 15.16
CA CYS A 44 6.26 0.68 13.77
C CYS A 44 5.29 -0.40 13.29
N THR A 45 5.37 -1.61 13.85
CA THR A 45 4.41 -2.68 13.55
C THR A 45 3.05 -2.39 14.18
N GLU A 46 3.02 -1.85 15.40
CA GLU A 46 1.77 -1.42 16.06
C GLU A 46 1.08 -0.29 15.27
N GLU A 47 1.85 0.69 14.81
CA GLU A 47 1.35 1.78 13.94
C GLU A 47 0.82 1.25 12.60
N TYR A 48 1.52 0.30 11.98
CA TYR A 48 1.07 -0.36 10.75
C TYR A 48 -0.27 -1.09 10.93
N ASP A 49 -0.41 -1.81 12.05
CA ASP A 49 -1.64 -2.55 12.35
C ASP A 49 -2.82 -1.61 12.55
N LEU A 50 -2.62 -0.52 13.30
CA LEU A 50 -3.60 0.55 13.49
C LEU A 50 -4.07 1.12 12.15
N GLU A 51 -3.13 1.48 11.28
CA GLU A 51 -3.44 2.00 9.94
C GLU A 51 -4.19 0.99 9.07
N CYS A 52 -3.87 -0.29 9.17
CA CYS A 52 -4.59 -1.34 8.46
C CYS A 52 -6.05 -1.45 8.94
N ILE A 53 -6.28 -1.34 10.25
CA ILE A 53 -7.62 -1.31 10.85
C ILE A 53 -8.40 -0.08 10.35
N ILE A 54 -7.78 1.11 10.37
CA ILE A 54 -8.41 2.35 9.90
C ILE A 54 -8.81 2.22 8.43
N ARG A 55 -7.90 1.77 7.57
CA ARG A 55 -8.19 1.57 6.13
C ARG A 55 -9.29 0.54 5.92
N SER A 56 -9.34 -0.52 6.73
CA SER A 56 -10.42 -1.52 6.70
C SER A 56 -11.79 -0.91 7.07
N VAL A 57 -11.83 -0.07 8.10
CA VAL A 57 -13.04 0.66 8.51
C VAL A 57 -13.48 1.65 7.43
N VAL A 58 -12.56 2.44 6.88
CA VAL A 58 -12.86 3.40 5.80
C VAL A 58 -13.41 2.68 4.57
N ARG A 59 -12.79 1.56 4.15
CA ARG A 59 -13.30 0.75 3.02
C ARG A 59 -14.68 0.17 3.26
N ARG A 60 -15.03 -0.15 4.51
CA ARG A 60 -16.38 -0.61 4.88
C ARG A 60 -17.41 0.52 4.77
N SER A 61 -17.05 1.71 5.21
CA SER A 61 -17.95 2.87 5.26
C SER A 61 -18.11 3.56 3.89
N CYS A 62 -17.08 3.57 3.06
CA CYS A 62 -17.09 4.18 1.73
C CYS A 62 -17.08 3.11 0.61
N GLN A 63 -18.20 2.39 0.46
CA GLN A 63 -18.42 1.51 -0.70
C GLN A 63 -19.03 2.29 -1.88
N GLU A 64 -18.25 3.21 -2.43
CA GLU A 64 -18.59 3.82 -3.72
C GLU A 64 -18.33 2.80 -4.83
N ASN A 65 -19.41 2.25 -5.38
CA ASN A 65 -19.31 1.28 -6.46
C ASN A 65 -18.91 1.99 -7.75
N ALA A 66 -17.78 1.59 -8.33
CA ALA A 66 -17.40 2.05 -9.66
C ALA A 66 -18.54 1.76 -10.67
N PRO A 67 -18.89 2.70 -11.54
CA PRO A 67 -20.00 2.56 -12.48
C PRO A 67 -19.77 1.34 -13.38
N GLU A 68 -20.84 0.57 -13.62
CA GLU A 68 -20.78 -0.69 -14.37
C GLU A 68 -20.19 -0.51 -15.77
N THR A 69 -20.41 0.66 -16.38
CA THR A 69 -19.84 1.02 -17.68
C THR A 69 -18.31 1.03 -17.69
N LEU A 70 -17.66 1.46 -16.60
CA LEU A 70 -16.19 1.41 -16.47
C LEU A 70 -15.71 -0.02 -16.26
N LYS A 71 -16.39 -0.80 -15.40
CA LYS A 71 -16.06 -2.21 -15.17
C LYS A 71 -16.08 -3.00 -16.47
N SER A 72 -17.16 -2.87 -17.27
CA SER A 72 -17.28 -3.54 -18.56
C SER A 72 -16.18 -3.12 -19.54
N LYS A 73 -15.85 -1.83 -19.62
CA LYS A 73 -14.75 -1.35 -20.48
C LYS A 73 -13.39 -1.93 -20.09
N ILE A 74 -13.09 -1.99 -18.79
CA ILE A 74 -11.83 -2.54 -18.28
C ILE A 74 -11.75 -4.04 -18.59
N ILE A 75 -12.81 -4.80 -18.32
CA ILE A 75 -12.85 -6.25 -18.58
C ILE A 75 -12.66 -6.55 -20.07
N THR A 76 -13.37 -5.82 -20.95
CA THR A 76 -13.20 -5.95 -22.41
C THR A 76 -11.75 -5.68 -22.79
N ARG A 77 -11.16 -4.58 -22.31
CA ARG A 77 -9.80 -4.21 -22.67
C ARG A 77 -8.75 -5.23 -22.20
N ILE A 78 -8.91 -5.77 -20.99
CA ILE A 78 -8.04 -6.84 -20.48
C ILE A 78 -8.19 -8.11 -21.32
N SER A 79 -9.41 -8.47 -21.71
CA SER A 79 -9.67 -9.63 -22.56
C SER A 79 -9.02 -9.50 -23.93
N GLU A 80 -9.10 -8.33 -24.56
CA GLU A 80 -8.44 -8.04 -25.85
C GLU A 80 -6.91 -8.25 -25.73
N ILE A 81 -6.28 -7.61 -24.75
CA ILE A 81 -4.83 -7.71 -24.51
C ILE A 81 -4.39 -9.17 -24.25
N ARG A 82 -5.19 -9.96 -23.52
CA ARG A 82 -4.90 -11.38 -23.25
C ARG A 82 -5.01 -12.24 -24.51
N VAL A 83 -5.96 -11.95 -25.39
CA VAL A 83 -6.11 -12.65 -26.68
C VAL A 83 -4.95 -12.31 -27.61
N GLU A 84 -4.52 -11.05 -27.67
CA GLU A 84 -3.36 -10.62 -28.46
C GLU A 84 -2.04 -11.21 -27.92
N SER A 85 -1.90 -11.34 -26.59
CA SER A 85 -0.71 -11.93 -25.96
C SER A 85 -0.66 -13.47 -26.04
N GLY A 86 -1.78 -14.13 -26.34
CA GLY A 86 -1.88 -15.59 -26.53
C GLY A 86 -1.67 -16.06 -27.98
N HIS A 87 -1.38 -15.13 -28.89
CA HIS A 87 -1.07 -15.37 -30.30
C HIS A 87 0.39 -15.01 -30.61
N ALA A 88 1.30 -15.45 -29.73
CA ALA A 88 2.75 -15.45 -29.94
C ALA A 88 3.37 -16.73 -29.36
#